data_AF-A0ABD3IC34-F1
#
_entry.id   AF-A0ABD3IC34-F1
#
_cell.length_a   1.000
_cell.length_b   1.000
_cell.length_c   1.000
_cell.angle_alpha   90.00
_cell.angle_beta   90.00
_cell.angle_gamma   90.00
#
_symmetry.space_group_name_H-M   'P 1'
#
loop_
_entity.id
_entity.type
_entity.pdbx_description
1 polymer ?
#
loop_
_entity_poly.entity_id
_entity_poly.type
_entity_poly.pdbx_seq_one_letter_code
_entity_poly.pdbx_strand_id
1 'polypeptide(L)'
;MPRKKRRSSDVFEEEVVDGDNSGDANDLYKVLGVERTASQAEIRKAYHKLALRLHPDKNPDDEAAKEKFQSLQSVIAVLGDPEKRKIYDETGSIEDVELSGDSFKNVYQFFRALYKQITEEDIDHYAQSYRGTEEESADLKAEYKRRKGNMELVFTYLMCSDPKLDSHRFMEIIDAAVSTGELKEYKIYRKWAEATSKLPAPLNPLEPPPRKKNGKSDLLGPLAIIAKRSQGKMDSLVSALEAKYGGKDRKGKNASSVIPDEPSEEEFQAVQARMMGSKSKGSSRAVERRKTSKRKTGKLD
;
A
#
# COMPACT_ATOMS: atom_id res chain seq x y z
N MET A 1 23.95 -12.89 -69.56
CA MET A 1 23.65 -12.77 -68.12
C MET A 1 24.17 -11.43 -67.60
N PRO A 2 23.32 -10.40 -67.44
CA PRO A 2 23.77 -9.12 -66.92
C PRO A 2 23.63 -9.07 -65.39
N ARG A 3 24.73 -8.75 -64.70
CA ARG A 3 24.79 -8.50 -63.26
C ARG A 3 24.02 -7.22 -62.94
N LYS A 4 23.04 -7.35 -62.05
CA LYS A 4 22.11 -6.30 -61.62
C LYS A 4 22.87 -5.24 -60.81
N LYS A 5 22.79 -3.99 -61.28
CA LYS A 5 23.22 -2.74 -60.64
C LYS A 5 22.79 -2.71 -59.15
N ARG A 6 23.73 -2.39 -58.26
CA ARG A 6 23.45 -1.95 -56.89
C ARG A 6 22.64 -0.65 -56.98
N ARG A 7 21.40 -0.68 -56.48
CA ARG A 7 20.58 0.51 -56.27
C ARG A 7 20.75 0.96 -54.83
N SER A 8 21.09 2.24 -54.71
CA SER A 8 21.05 3.10 -53.54
C SER A 8 19.67 3.14 -52.88
N SER A 9 19.69 3.68 -51.64
CA SER A 9 18.58 4.14 -50.79
C SER A 9 17.72 3.06 -50.10
N ASP A 10 18.17 2.61 -48.93
CA ASP A 10 17.27 2.50 -47.78
C ASP A 10 17.63 3.67 -46.85
N VAL A 11 16.98 4.80 -47.12
CA VAL A 11 16.83 5.88 -46.16
C VAL A 11 15.88 5.31 -45.13
N PHE A 12 16.42 4.84 -44.00
CA PHE A 12 15.59 4.48 -42.87
C PHE A 12 15.06 5.79 -42.31
N GLU A 13 13.79 6.07 -42.62
CA GLU A 13 13.08 7.26 -42.20
C GLU A 13 13.33 7.51 -40.71
N GLU A 14 13.89 8.68 -40.46
CA GLU A 14 13.96 9.30 -39.16
C GLU A 14 12.52 9.72 -38.82
N GLU A 15 11.73 8.79 -38.27
CA GLU A 15 10.59 9.20 -37.46
C GLU A 15 11.15 9.81 -36.17
N VAL A 16 11.46 11.10 -36.26
CA VAL A 16 11.42 12.00 -35.12
C VAL A 16 9.96 12.02 -34.69
N VAL A 17 9.62 11.15 -33.75
CA VAL A 17 8.34 11.24 -33.05
C VAL A 17 8.44 12.50 -32.18
N ASP A 18 7.99 13.62 -32.74
CA ASP A 18 7.66 14.84 -32.01
C ASP A 18 6.43 14.54 -31.12
N GLY A 19 6.68 13.77 -30.06
CA GLY A 19 5.73 13.47 -29.00
C GLY A 19 5.80 14.56 -27.94
N ASP A 20 4.79 15.43 -27.96
CA ASP A 20 4.26 16.25 -26.86
C ASP A 20 5.17 16.40 -25.62
N ASN A 21 5.81 17.57 -25.55
CA ASN A 21 6.58 18.06 -24.41
C ASN A 21 5.62 18.46 -23.27
N SER A 22 5.00 17.46 -22.63
CA SER A 22 4.33 17.61 -21.34
C SER A 22 4.27 16.27 -20.59
N GLY A 23 5.09 16.13 -19.54
CA GLY A 23 5.07 14.98 -18.61
C GLY A 23 6.43 14.31 -18.46
N ASP A 24 7.18 14.77 -17.46
CA ASP A 24 8.26 14.10 -16.73
C ASP A 24 9.48 13.64 -17.53
N ALA A 25 10.58 14.39 -17.35
CA ALA A 25 11.96 13.97 -17.69
C ALA A 25 12.42 12.71 -16.92
N ASN A 26 11.53 12.07 -16.16
CA ASN A 26 11.75 10.88 -15.33
C ASN A 26 11.01 9.63 -15.87
N ASP A 27 10.38 9.69 -17.05
CA ASP A 27 9.73 8.52 -17.65
C ASP A 27 10.77 7.56 -18.24
N LEU A 28 10.95 6.41 -17.57
CA LEU A 28 11.92 5.38 -17.93
C LEU A 28 11.66 4.79 -19.33
N TYR A 29 10.42 4.80 -19.80
CA TYR A 29 10.05 4.30 -21.13
C TYR A 29 10.52 5.23 -22.24
N LYS A 30 10.45 6.55 -22.02
CA LYS A 30 10.96 7.57 -22.95
C LYS A 30 12.48 7.47 -23.11
N VAL A 31 13.22 7.18 -22.04
CA VAL A 31 14.69 7.00 -22.09
C VAL A 31 15.09 5.80 -22.96
N LEU A 32 14.29 4.72 -22.96
CA LEU A 32 14.48 3.56 -23.84
C LEU A 32 13.92 3.76 -25.26
N GLY A 33 13.09 4.78 -25.48
CA GLY A 33 12.36 4.99 -26.73
C GLY A 33 11.35 3.89 -27.02
N VAL A 34 10.70 3.35 -25.99
CA VAL A 34 9.68 2.30 -26.11
C VAL A 34 8.37 2.75 -25.48
N GLU A 35 7.25 2.18 -25.94
CA GLU A 35 5.94 2.47 -25.36
C GLU A 35 5.79 1.82 -23.97
N ARG A 36 4.96 2.38 -23.09
CA ARG A 36 4.68 1.80 -21.75
C ARG A 36 4.09 0.39 -21.82
N THR A 37 3.43 0.07 -22.94
CA THR A 37 2.86 -1.25 -23.28
C THR A 37 3.90 -2.27 -23.76
N ALA A 38 5.16 -1.87 -23.96
CA ALA A 38 6.20 -2.72 -24.53
C ALA A 38 6.44 -3.98 -23.69
N SER A 39 6.66 -5.11 -24.36
CA SER A 39 6.97 -6.39 -23.72
C SER A 39 8.38 -6.40 -23.12
N GLN A 40 8.64 -7.35 -22.21
CA GLN A 40 9.97 -7.51 -21.60
C GLN A 40 11.06 -7.80 -22.63
N ALA A 41 10.72 -8.49 -23.71
CA ALA A 41 11.63 -8.79 -24.80
C ALA A 41 11.99 -7.52 -25.60
N GLU A 42 11.02 -6.63 -25.83
CA GLU A 42 11.23 -5.36 -26.52
C GLU A 42 12.09 -4.39 -25.70
N ILE A 43 11.85 -4.30 -24.39
CA ILE A 43 12.67 -3.51 -23.46
C ILE A 43 14.13 -3.97 -23.51
N ARG A 44 14.38 -5.29 -23.40
CA ARG A 44 15.74 -5.85 -23.48
C ARG A 44 16.41 -5.60 -24.83
N LYS A 45 15.64 -5.70 -25.92
CA LYS A 45 16.14 -5.47 -27.28
C LYS A 45 16.47 -4.00 -27.52
N ALA A 46 15.64 -3.07 -27.04
CA ALA A 46 15.89 -1.64 -27.10
C ALA A 46 17.13 -1.27 -26.28
N TYR A 47 17.23 -1.78 -25.04
CA TYR A 47 18.41 -1.60 -24.20
C TYR A 47 19.69 -2.08 -24.90
N HIS A 48 19.70 -3.28 -25.48
CA HIS A 48 20.91 -3.81 -26.14
C HIS A 48 21.34 -2.95 -27.33
N LYS A 49 20.39 -2.46 -28.13
CA LYS A 49 20.68 -1.55 -29.26
C LYS A 49 21.28 -0.22 -28.79
N LEU A 50 20.73 0.37 -27.74
CA LEU A 50 21.20 1.64 -27.20
C LEU A 50 22.54 1.50 -26.47
N ALA A 51 22.71 0.44 -25.68
CA ALA A 51 23.96 0.11 -24.99
C ALA A 51 25.12 -0.08 -25.98
N LEU A 52 24.89 -0.72 -27.14
CA LEU A 52 25.92 -0.88 -28.18
C LEU A 52 26.31 0.43 -28.87
N ARG A 53 25.40 1.42 -28.90
CA ARG A 53 25.66 2.76 -29.47
C ARG A 53 26.38 3.66 -28.49
N LEU A 54 26.06 3.55 -27.20
CA LEU A 54 26.56 4.41 -26.13
C LEU A 54 27.67 3.76 -25.28
N HIS A 55 28.19 2.60 -25.71
CA HIS A 55 29.22 1.88 -24.97
C HIS A 55 30.51 2.72 -24.85
N PRO A 56 31.14 2.78 -23.66
CA PRO A 56 32.34 3.61 -23.44
C PRO A 56 33.53 3.18 -24.31
N ASP A 57 33.63 1.90 -24.68
CA ASP A 57 34.66 1.40 -25.61
C ASP A 57 34.57 2.01 -27.02
N LYS A 58 33.36 2.38 -27.46
CA LYS A 58 33.14 3.00 -28.78
C LYS A 58 33.14 4.53 -28.72
N ASN A 59 32.89 5.10 -27.54
CA ASN A 59 32.84 6.54 -27.31
C ASN A 59 33.70 6.92 -26.09
N PRO A 60 35.04 6.73 -26.16
CA PRO A 60 35.92 6.92 -25.00
C PRO A 60 36.01 8.38 -24.52
N ASP A 61 35.76 9.36 -25.40
CA ASP A 61 35.90 10.80 -25.11
C ASP A 61 34.56 11.56 -25.08
N ASP A 62 33.41 10.86 -25.06
CA ASP A 62 32.08 11.47 -25.06
C ASP A 62 31.41 11.34 -23.68
N GLU A 63 31.51 12.40 -22.87
CA GLU A 63 30.85 12.47 -21.56
C GLU A 63 29.32 12.43 -21.67
N ALA A 64 28.72 12.92 -22.77
CA ALA A 64 27.28 12.83 -22.96
C ALA A 64 26.83 11.39 -23.27
N ALA A 65 27.65 10.61 -23.97
CA ALA A 65 27.37 9.18 -24.17
C ALA A 65 27.44 8.40 -22.85
N LYS A 66 28.38 8.75 -21.98
CA LYS A 66 28.56 8.16 -20.65
C LYS A 66 27.40 8.47 -19.71
N GLU A 67 26.93 9.71 -19.66
CA GLU A 67 25.74 10.09 -18.88
C GLU A 67 24.49 9.31 -19.37
N LYS A 68 24.26 9.27 -20.69
CA LYS A 68 23.15 8.49 -21.26
C LYS A 68 23.29 7.00 -20.99
N PHE A 69 24.50 6.47 -21.01
CA PHE A 69 24.76 5.06 -20.66
C PHE A 69 24.45 4.77 -19.20
N GLN A 70 24.80 5.66 -18.27
CA GLN A 70 24.44 5.54 -16.86
C GLN A 70 22.92 5.58 -16.68
N SER A 71 22.22 6.51 -17.33
CA SER A 71 20.75 6.55 -17.30
C SER A 71 20.12 5.26 -17.83
N LEU A 72 20.69 4.66 -18.90
CA LEU A 72 20.23 3.38 -19.43
C LEU A 72 20.43 2.21 -18.46
N GLN A 73 21.51 2.22 -17.66
CA GLN A 73 21.69 1.22 -16.60
C GLN A 73 20.62 1.34 -15.52
N SER A 74 20.31 2.55 -15.08
CA SER A 74 19.26 2.79 -14.09
C SER A 74 17.89 2.35 -14.60
N VAL A 75 17.60 2.65 -15.87
CA VAL A 75 16.34 2.27 -16.52
C VAL A 75 16.18 0.75 -16.61
N ILE A 76 17.21 0.02 -17.04
CA ILE A 76 17.12 -1.45 -17.14
C ILE A 76 17.11 -2.13 -15.77
N ALA A 77 17.69 -1.51 -14.73
CA ALA A 77 17.62 -2.01 -13.36
C ALA A 77 16.18 -2.03 -12.80
N VAL A 78 15.32 -1.12 -13.28
CA VAL A 78 13.91 -1.01 -12.89
C VAL A 78 13.00 -1.74 -13.88
N LEU A 79 13.06 -1.42 -15.17
CA LEU A 79 12.18 -1.99 -16.19
C LEU A 79 12.58 -3.42 -16.61
N GLY A 80 13.81 -3.85 -16.31
CA GLY A 80 14.34 -5.17 -16.65
C GLY A 80 13.83 -6.31 -15.77
N ASP A 81 13.34 -5.98 -14.57
CA ASP A 81 12.72 -6.91 -13.61
C ASP A 81 11.19 -6.71 -13.62
N PRO A 82 10.39 -7.75 -13.91
CA PRO A 82 8.94 -7.63 -13.97
C PRO A 82 8.30 -7.19 -12.64
N GLU A 83 8.88 -7.52 -11.47
CA GLU A 83 8.35 -7.08 -10.18
C GLU A 83 8.58 -5.58 -9.98
N LYS A 84 9.79 -5.10 -10.28
CA LYS A 84 10.15 -3.68 -10.18
C LYS A 84 9.41 -2.81 -11.20
N ARG A 85 9.24 -3.32 -12.42
CA ARG A 85 8.43 -2.68 -13.47
C ARG A 85 6.99 -2.48 -13.00
N LYS A 86 6.38 -3.50 -12.40
CA LYS A 86 5.00 -3.40 -11.91
C LYS A 86 4.85 -2.31 -10.85
N ILE A 87 5.82 -2.19 -9.94
CA ILE A 87 5.82 -1.15 -8.91
C ILE A 87 5.98 0.24 -9.56
N TYR A 88 6.90 0.38 -10.49
CA TYR A 88 7.08 1.63 -11.26
C TYR A 88 5.81 2.01 -12.05
N ASP A 89 5.13 1.04 -12.66
CA ASP A 89 3.88 1.26 -13.40
C ASP A 89 2.73 1.69 -12.47
N GLU A 90 2.74 1.26 -11.20
CA GLU A 90 1.73 1.60 -10.19
C GLU A 90 2.02 2.93 -9.47
N THR A 91 3.29 3.22 -9.13
CA THR A 91 3.68 4.39 -8.32
C THR A 91 4.24 5.54 -9.14
N GLY A 92 4.79 5.27 -10.32
CA GLY A 92 5.52 6.25 -11.13
C GLY A 92 6.85 6.73 -10.52
N SER A 93 7.29 6.14 -9.41
CA SER A 93 8.48 6.58 -8.67
C SER A 93 9.56 5.49 -8.64
N ILE A 94 10.80 5.89 -8.92
CA ILE A 94 11.98 5.03 -8.86
C ILE A 94 12.38 4.78 -7.39
N GLU A 95 12.18 5.75 -6.51
CA GLU A 95 12.50 5.65 -5.08
C GLU A 95 11.68 4.54 -4.40
N ASP A 96 10.41 4.40 -4.77
CA ASP A 96 9.52 3.35 -4.26
C ASP A 96 9.95 1.95 -4.75
N VAL A 97 10.59 1.86 -5.93
CA VAL A 97 11.14 0.61 -6.46
C VAL A 97 12.42 0.22 -5.71
N GLU A 98 13.31 1.16 -5.40
CA GLU A 98 14.51 0.90 -4.60
C GLU A 98 14.18 0.51 -3.15
N LEU A 99 13.10 1.07 -2.61
CA LEU A 99 12.53 0.70 -1.31
C LEU A 99 11.61 -0.51 -1.37
N SER A 100 11.57 -1.26 -2.49
CA SER A 100 10.73 -2.45 -2.62
C SER A 100 11.50 -3.76 -2.45
N GLY A 101 10.78 -4.82 -2.10
CA GLY A 101 11.28 -6.19 -2.16
C GLY A 101 12.45 -6.49 -1.22
N ASP A 102 13.54 -6.98 -1.78
CA ASP A 102 14.70 -7.49 -1.03
C ASP A 102 15.52 -6.38 -0.36
N SER A 103 15.57 -5.18 -0.97
CA SER A 103 16.21 -3.99 -0.42
C SER A 103 15.53 -3.55 0.88
N PHE A 104 14.20 -3.49 0.91
CA PHE A 104 13.44 -3.19 2.13
C PHE A 104 13.66 -4.24 3.22
N LYS A 105 13.64 -5.53 2.86
CA LYS A 105 13.87 -6.62 3.81
C LYS A 105 15.26 -6.53 4.44
N ASN A 106 16.27 -6.18 3.65
CA ASN A 106 17.65 -6.04 4.14
C ASN A 106 17.77 -4.86 5.10
N VAL A 107 17.23 -3.69 4.75
CA VAL A 107 17.20 -2.51 5.63
C VAL A 107 16.38 -2.76 6.90
N TYR A 108 15.22 -3.41 6.76
CA TYR A 108 14.38 -3.79 7.89
C TYR A 108 15.10 -4.76 8.84
N GLN A 109 15.81 -5.76 8.32
CA GLN A 109 16.60 -6.70 9.12
C GLN A 109 17.79 -6.01 9.79
N PHE A 110 18.46 -5.10 9.09
CA PHE A 110 19.54 -4.29 9.65
C PHE A 110 19.06 -3.46 10.85
N PHE A 111 17.96 -2.71 10.71
CA PHE A 111 17.41 -1.94 11.83
C PHE A 111 16.85 -2.81 12.96
N ARG A 112 16.28 -3.97 12.65
CA ARG A 112 15.88 -4.99 13.65
C ARG A 112 17.06 -5.59 14.42
N ALA A 113 18.24 -5.67 13.80
CA ALA A 113 19.45 -6.16 14.45
C ALA A 113 20.11 -5.08 15.32
N LEU A 114 20.05 -3.81 14.88
CA LEU A 114 20.59 -2.68 15.63
C LEU A 114 19.74 -2.29 16.84
N TYR A 115 18.42 -2.32 16.70
CA TYR A 115 17.50 -1.90 17.75
C TYR A 115 16.82 -3.10 18.41
N LYS A 116 16.90 -3.17 19.74
CA LYS A 116 16.18 -4.17 20.54
C LYS A 116 14.69 -4.09 20.21
N GLN A 117 14.06 -5.25 20.00
CA GLN A 117 12.61 -5.31 19.89
C GLN A 117 11.99 -4.88 21.22
N ILE A 118 11.27 -3.74 21.20
CA ILE A 118 10.52 -3.25 22.36
C ILE A 118 9.42 -4.27 22.65
N THR A 119 9.49 -4.88 23.83
CA THR A 119 8.45 -5.79 24.30
C THR A 119 7.39 -5.04 25.08
N GLU A 120 6.25 -5.70 25.32
CA GLU A 120 5.19 -5.12 26.15
C GLU A 120 5.66 -4.88 27.59
N GLU A 121 6.56 -5.73 28.09
CA GLU A 121 7.18 -5.61 29.41
C GLU A 121 8.13 -4.41 29.48
N ASP A 122 8.85 -4.10 28.39
CA ASP A 122 9.68 -2.89 28.32
C ASP A 122 8.83 -1.61 28.44
N ILE A 123 7.63 -1.60 27.83
CA ILE A 123 6.68 -0.49 27.93
C ILE A 123 6.15 -0.36 29.37
N ASP A 124 5.80 -1.48 30.01
CA ASP A 124 5.33 -1.47 31.41
C ASP A 124 6.42 -0.98 32.36
N HIS A 125 7.63 -1.47 32.20
CA HIS A 125 8.77 -1.04 33.01
C HIS A 125 9.03 0.45 32.84
N TYR A 126 9.02 0.95 31.61
CA TYR A 126 9.17 2.38 31.36
C TYR A 126 8.03 3.19 31.99
N ALA A 127 6.77 2.78 31.80
CA ALA A 127 5.63 3.47 32.37
C ALA A 127 5.70 3.53 33.91
N GLN A 128 6.15 2.46 34.56
CA GLN A 128 6.39 2.43 36.02
C GLN A 128 7.53 3.35 36.44
N SER A 129 8.58 3.47 35.62
CA SER A 129 9.70 4.37 35.91
C SER A 129 9.37 5.85 35.77
N TYR A 130 8.37 6.19 34.94
CA TYR A 130 7.95 7.56 34.68
C TYR A 130 6.80 8.02 35.59
N ARG A 131 5.77 7.18 35.79
CA ARG A 131 4.57 7.57 36.56
C ARG A 131 4.89 7.79 38.04
N GLY A 132 4.41 8.91 38.57
CA GLY A 132 4.60 9.34 39.96
C GLY A 132 5.93 10.07 40.22
N THR A 133 6.75 10.27 39.19
CA THR A 133 8.04 10.96 39.34
C THR A 133 7.92 12.48 39.26
N GLU A 134 8.97 13.18 39.68
CA GLU A 134 9.08 14.62 39.50
C GLU A 134 9.10 15.00 38.01
N GLU A 135 9.70 14.17 37.16
CA GLU A 135 9.76 14.36 35.70
C GLU A 135 8.35 14.41 35.10
N GLU A 136 7.49 13.45 35.46
CA GLU A 136 6.09 13.47 35.02
C GLU A 136 5.36 14.72 35.50
N SER A 137 5.58 15.12 36.77
CA SER A 137 4.94 16.32 37.30
C SER A 137 5.39 17.58 36.55
N ALA A 138 6.66 17.67 36.16
CA ALA A 138 7.22 18.78 35.41
C ALA A 138 6.65 18.82 33.98
N ASP A 139 6.59 17.67 33.31
CA ASP A 139 6.02 17.53 31.97
C ASP A 139 4.52 17.86 31.95
N LEU A 140 3.77 17.41 32.97
CA LEU A 140 2.37 17.75 33.15
C LEU A 140 2.17 19.26 33.26
N LYS A 141 2.97 19.94 34.10
CA LYS A 141 2.91 21.40 34.26
C LYS A 141 3.27 22.13 32.97
N ALA A 142 4.27 21.65 32.25
CA ALA A 142 4.70 22.21 30.96
C ALA A 142 3.58 22.09 29.92
N GLU A 143 2.98 20.91 29.80
CA GLU A 143 1.91 20.64 28.85
C GLU A 143 0.63 21.40 29.22
N TYR A 144 0.30 21.49 30.51
CA TYR A 144 -0.80 22.31 31.02
C TYR A 144 -0.67 23.77 30.59
N LYS A 145 0.53 24.35 30.74
CA LYS A 145 0.83 25.73 30.32
C LYS A 145 0.72 25.87 28.79
N ARG A 146 1.25 24.92 28.03
CA ARG A 146 1.23 24.93 26.56
C ARG A 146 -0.20 24.83 26.00
N ARG A 147 -1.03 23.99 26.63
CA ARG A 147 -2.43 23.74 26.22
C ARG A 147 -3.44 24.64 26.93
N LYS A 148 -2.98 25.61 27.73
CA LYS A 148 -3.81 26.59 28.45
C LYS A 148 -4.92 25.94 29.29
N GLY A 149 -4.57 24.87 29.99
CA GLY A 149 -5.46 24.12 30.87
C GLY A 149 -6.52 23.26 30.18
N ASN A 150 -6.37 22.95 28.90
CA ASN A 150 -7.20 21.95 28.23
C ASN A 150 -6.66 20.53 28.50
N MET A 151 -7.26 19.84 29.48
CA MET A 151 -6.79 18.53 29.92
C MET A 151 -6.96 17.42 28.87
N GLU A 152 -7.95 17.49 27.98
CA GLU A 152 -8.11 16.51 26.89
C GLU A 152 -6.88 16.48 25.97
N LEU A 153 -6.37 17.67 25.64
CA LEU A 153 -5.13 17.80 24.88
C LEU A 153 -3.92 17.39 25.73
N VAL A 154 -3.89 17.73 27.02
CA VAL A 154 -2.79 17.30 27.90
C VAL A 154 -2.67 15.77 27.91
N PHE A 155 -3.77 15.04 28.11
CA PHE A 155 -3.76 13.57 28.05
C PHE A 155 -3.38 13.01 26.68
N THR A 156 -3.66 13.73 25.59
CA THR A 156 -3.27 13.30 24.24
C THR A 156 -1.75 13.36 24.02
N TYR A 157 -1.06 14.30 24.68
CA TYR A 157 0.37 14.55 24.44
C TYR A 157 1.28 14.11 25.59
N LEU A 158 0.74 13.91 26.79
CA LEU A 158 1.52 13.47 27.94
C LEU A 158 1.73 11.95 27.90
N MET A 159 2.99 11.52 27.99
CA MET A 159 3.36 10.11 27.96
C MET A 159 2.74 9.34 29.13
N CYS A 160 2.41 8.07 28.89
CA CYS A 160 1.94 7.13 29.90
C CYS A 160 0.74 7.63 30.74
N SER A 161 -0.11 8.49 30.15
CA SER A 161 -1.28 9.06 30.81
C SER A 161 -2.58 8.37 30.39
N ASP A 162 -3.44 8.07 31.37
CA ASP A 162 -4.79 7.54 31.14
C ASP A 162 -5.82 8.45 31.82
N PRO A 163 -6.74 9.08 31.08
CA PRO A 163 -7.79 9.93 31.66
C PRO A 163 -8.61 9.26 32.77
N LYS A 164 -8.80 7.94 32.74
CA LYS A 164 -9.59 7.24 33.77
C LYS A 164 -8.81 7.00 35.05
N LEU A 165 -7.50 6.84 34.97
CA LEU A 165 -6.64 6.53 36.12
C LEU A 165 -5.98 7.77 36.70
N ASP A 166 -5.57 8.71 35.86
CA ASP A 166 -4.72 9.82 36.24
C ASP A 166 -5.46 11.13 36.50
N SER A 167 -6.75 11.25 36.13
CA SER A 167 -7.48 12.52 36.26
C SER A 167 -7.45 13.10 37.68
N HIS A 168 -7.68 12.31 38.72
CA HIS A 168 -7.65 12.80 40.09
C HIS A 168 -6.24 13.21 40.53
N ARG A 169 -5.23 12.39 40.21
CA ARG A 169 -3.83 12.66 40.56
C ARG A 169 -3.29 13.90 39.86
N PHE A 170 -3.59 14.07 38.57
CA PHE A 170 -3.20 15.26 37.82
C PHE A 170 -3.92 16.51 38.31
N MET A 171 -5.19 16.38 38.70
CA MET A 171 -5.93 17.47 39.33
C MET A 171 -5.24 17.91 40.64
N GLU A 172 -4.86 16.98 41.52
CA GLU A 172 -4.12 17.29 42.75
C GLU A 172 -2.78 18.00 42.50
N ILE A 173 -1.99 17.51 41.54
CA ILE A 173 -0.70 18.13 41.19
C ILE A 173 -0.89 19.55 40.64
N ILE A 174 -1.86 19.74 39.75
CA ILE A 174 -2.13 21.05 39.14
C ILE A 174 -2.71 22.00 40.18
N ASP A 175 -3.66 21.55 41.01
CA ASP A 175 -4.27 22.36 42.07
C ASP A 175 -3.22 22.78 43.10
N ALA A 176 -2.31 21.88 43.48
CA ALA A 176 -1.15 22.21 44.31
C ALA A 176 -0.29 23.29 43.65
N ALA A 177 0.08 23.14 42.37
CA ALA A 177 0.90 24.11 41.64
C ALA A 177 0.19 25.46 41.39
N VAL A 178 -1.14 25.48 41.27
CA VAL A 178 -1.94 26.71 41.20
C VAL A 178 -1.98 27.39 42.57
N SER A 179 -2.11 26.61 43.66
CA SER A 179 -2.14 27.15 45.03
C SER A 179 -0.81 27.78 45.45
N THR A 180 0.32 27.23 44.99
CA THR A 180 1.66 27.80 45.20
C THR A 180 1.95 29.00 44.29
N GLY A 181 1.09 29.28 43.31
CA GLY A 181 1.27 30.35 42.33
C GLY A 181 2.25 30.02 41.20
N GLU A 182 2.71 28.77 41.09
CA GLU A 182 3.57 28.29 40.00
C GLU A 182 2.83 28.24 38.66
N LEU A 183 1.57 27.83 38.68
CA LEU A 183 0.70 27.74 37.50
C LEU A 183 -0.46 28.74 37.56
N LYS A 184 -0.79 29.28 36.39
CA LYS A 184 -2.00 30.09 36.19
C LYS A 184 -3.22 29.19 36.03
N GLU A 185 -4.26 29.42 36.82
CA GLU A 185 -5.54 28.73 36.64
C GLU A 185 -6.25 29.19 35.36
N TYR A 186 -6.73 28.24 34.57
CA TYR A 186 -7.53 28.50 33.37
C TYR A 186 -9.00 28.12 33.57
N LYS A 187 -9.92 28.91 32.99
CA LYS A 187 -11.38 28.65 33.07
C LYS A 187 -11.79 27.27 32.53
N ILE A 188 -11.07 26.77 31.52
CA ILE A 188 -11.32 25.46 30.91
C ILE A 188 -10.95 24.36 31.91
N TYR A 189 -9.78 24.48 32.54
CA TYR A 189 -9.33 23.58 33.60
C TYR A 189 -10.32 23.52 34.76
N ARG A 190 -10.80 24.67 35.24
CA ARG A 190 -11.75 24.71 36.36
C ARG A 190 -13.03 23.92 36.09
N LYS A 191 -13.57 24.02 34.87
CA LYS A 191 -14.75 23.22 34.44
C LYS A 191 -14.43 21.73 34.42
N TRP A 192 -13.24 21.38 33.95
CA TRP A 192 -12.78 19.99 33.94
C TRP A 192 -12.58 19.46 35.36
N ALA A 193 -11.93 20.21 36.25
CA ALA A 193 -11.71 19.82 37.65
C ALA A 193 -13.04 19.60 38.40
N GLU A 194 -14.04 20.45 38.16
CA GLU A 194 -15.38 20.27 38.73
C GLU A 194 -16.11 19.02 38.19
N ALA A 195 -15.85 18.63 36.94
CA ALA A 195 -16.40 17.41 36.38
C ALA A 195 -15.66 16.17 36.94
N THR A 196 -14.34 16.24 37.05
CA THR A 196 -13.49 15.19 37.59
C THR A 196 -13.77 14.91 39.06
N SER A 197 -13.99 15.93 39.89
CA SER A 197 -14.28 15.75 41.32
C SER A 197 -15.59 14.99 41.61
N LYS A 198 -16.49 14.90 40.63
CA LYS A 198 -17.75 14.13 40.71
C LYS A 198 -17.57 12.65 40.37
N LEU A 199 -16.44 12.27 39.78
CA LEU A 199 -16.13 10.89 39.44
C LEU A 199 -15.54 10.14 40.65
N PRO A 200 -15.74 8.82 40.76
CA PRO A 200 -15.12 8.04 41.82
C PRO A 200 -13.59 7.99 41.62
N ALA A 201 -12.85 8.35 42.67
CA ALA A 201 -11.39 8.28 42.66
C ALA A 201 -10.92 6.83 42.50
N PRO A 202 -9.95 6.55 41.62
CA PRO A 202 -9.36 5.22 41.47
C PRO A 202 -8.69 4.76 42.76
N LEU A 203 -8.88 3.48 43.14
CA LEU A 203 -8.35 2.92 44.37
C LEU A 203 -6.80 2.85 44.35
N ASN A 204 -6.23 2.44 43.21
CA ASN A 204 -4.79 2.36 42.96
C ASN A 204 -4.44 3.07 41.64
N PRO A 205 -4.23 4.40 41.62
CA PRO A 205 -4.03 5.17 40.40
C PRO A 205 -2.74 4.81 39.62
N LEU A 206 -1.71 4.37 40.35
CA LEU A 206 -0.38 4.08 39.80
C LEU A 206 -0.22 2.62 39.33
N GLU A 207 -1.12 1.72 39.74
CA GLU A 207 -1.04 0.33 39.31
C GLU A 207 -1.59 0.19 37.87
N PRO A 208 -0.90 -0.51 36.98
CA PRO A 208 -1.41 -0.76 35.64
C PRO A 208 -2.66 -1.65 35.73
N PRO A 209 -3.69 -1.40 34.89
CA PRO A 209 -4.85 -2.27 34.84
C PRO A 209 -4.43 -3.68 34.39
N PRO A 210 -5.07 -4.75 34.90
CA PRO A 210 -4.74 -6.10 34.50
C PRO A 210 -4.96 -6.30 33.00
N ARG A 211 -3.91 -6.68 32.27
CA ARG A 211 -3.99 -6.94 30.83
C ARG A 211 -4.91 -8.12 30.56
N LYS A 212 -5.87 -7.96 29.64
CA LYS A 212 -6.61 -9.10 29.07
C LYS A 212 -5.64 -9.88 28.19
N LYS A 213 -5.32 -11.12 28.57
CA LYS A 213 -4.53 -12.06 27.74
C LYS A 213 -5.32 -12.43 26.47
N ASN A 214 -5.34 -11.54 25.49
CA ASN A 214 -5.65 -11.94 24.13
C ASN A 214 -4.36 -12.54 23.58
N GLY A 215 -4.37 -13.83 23.26
CA GLY A 215 -3.19 -14.56 22.80
C GLY A 215 -2.46 -13.77 21.71
N LYS A 216 -1.15 -13.58 21.93
CA LYS A 216 -0.16 -12.91 21.06
C LYS A 216 -0.75 -12.46 19.73
N SER A 217 -0.97 -11.16 19.58
CA SER A 217 -1.30 -10.58 18.28
C SER A 217 -0.06 -10.61 17.40
N ASP A 218 0.25 -11.79 16.86
CA ASP A 218 1.12 -11.87 15.70
C ASP A 218 0.40 -11.11 14.58
N LEU A 219 0.86 -9.89 14.29
CA LEU A 219 0.47 -9.13 13.10
C LEU A 219 0.83 -9.89 11.80
N LEU A 220 1.67 -10.93 11.90
CA LEU A 220 1.91 -11.94 10.86
C LEU A 220 0.72 -12.89 10.65
N GLY A 221 -0.10 -13.11 11.67
CA GLY A 221 -1.26 -13.99 11.64
C GLY A 221 -2.28 -13.61 10.57
N PRO A 222 -2.75 -12.35 10.50
CA PRO A 222 -3.67 -11.90 9.47
C PRO A 222 -3.16 -12.11 8.04
N LEU A 223 -1.88 -11.81 7.77
CA LEU A 223 -1.28 -11.98 6.44
C LEU A 223 -1.08 -13.45 6.08
N ALA A 224 -0.68 -14.28 7.05
CA ALA A 224 -0.60 -15.73 6.89
C ALA A 224 -1.97 -16.39 6.70
N ILE A 225 -3.02 -15.86 7.34
CA ILE A 225 -4.41 -16.30 7.16
C ILE A 225 -4.92 -15.93 5.76
N ILE A 226 -4.56 -14.75 5.24
CA ILE A 226 -4.89 -14.32 3.87
C ILE A 226 -4.17 -15.21 2.84
N ALA A 227 -2.89 -15.51 3.05
CA ALA A 227 -2.11 -16.41 2.20
C ALA A 227 -2.63 -17.87 2.24
N LYS A 228 -3.03 -18.38 3.41
CA LYS A 228 -3.67 -19.71 3.50
C LYS A 228 -5.08 -19.74 2.88
N ARG A 229 -5.83 -18.63 2.97
CA ARG A 229 -7.16 -18.51 2.34
C ARG A 229 -7.10 -18.43 0.82
N SER A 230 -6.03 -17.92 0.22
CA SER A 230 -5.88 -17.90 -1.23
C SER A 230 -5.49 -19.27 -1.79
N GLN A 231 -4.66 -20.05 -1.08
CA GLN A 231 -4.26 -21.40 -1.51
C GLN A 231 -5.46 -22.37 -1.55
N GLY A 232 -6.22 -22.51 -0.46
CA GLY A 232 -7.34 -23.46 -0.43
C GLY A 232 -8.50 -23.13 -1.38
N LYS A 233 -8.66 -21.85 -1.75
CA LYS A 233 -9.65 -21.43 -2.76
C LYS A 233 -9.20 -21.76 -4.18
N MET A 234 -7.90 -21.66 -4.49
CA MET A 234 -7.38 -22.07 -5.79
C MET A 234 -7.44 -23.59 -5.96
N ASP A 235 -7.12 -24.37 -4.93
CA ASP A 235 -7.21 -25.84 -5.00
C ASP A 235 -8.65 -26.32 -5.21
N SER A 236 -9.63 -25.71 -4.52
CA SER A 236 -11.04 -26.03 -4.73
C SER A 236 -11.54 -25.65 -6.13
N LEU A 237 -11.01 -24.57 -6.72
CA LEU A 237 -11.34 -24.15 -8.09
C LEU A 237 -10.69 -25.06 -9.12
N VAL A 238 -9.42 -25.45 -8.91
CA VAL A 238 -8.67 -26.37 -9.77
C VAL A 238 -9.29 -27.76 -9.73
N SER A 239 -9.62 -28.31 -8.55
CA SER A 239 -10.34 -29.60 -8.46
C SER A 239 -11.76 -29.55 -9.03
N ALA A 240 -12.46 -28.41 -8.93
CA ALA A 240 -13.78 -28.25 -9.57
C ALA A 240 -13.66 -28.15 -11.10
N LEU A 241 -12.59 -27.54 -11.61
CA LEU A 241 -12.28 -27.52 -13.05
C LEU A 241 -11.86 -28.91 -13.55
N GLU A 242 -11.00 -29.61 -12.80
CA GLU A 242 -10.54 -30.96 -13.10
C GLU A 242 -11.70 -31.97 -13.09
N ALA A 243 -12.63 -31.87 -12.14
CA ALA A 243 -13.82 -32.73 -12.14
C ALA A 243 -14.79 -32.44 -13.30
N LYS A 244 -14.75 -31.23 -13.86
CA LYS A 244 -15.68 -30.78 -14.91
C LYS A 244 -15.13 -31.00 -16.33
N TYR A 245 -13.80 -31.00 -16.49
CA TYR A 245 -13.14 -31.12 -17.79
C TYR A 245 -12.07 -32.24 -17.86
N GLY A 246 -11.66 -32.80 -16.72
CA GLY A 246 -10.80 -33.98 -16.62
C GLY A 246 -11.62 -35.25 -16.78
N GLY A 247 -11.70 -35.76 -18.02
CA GLY A 247 -12.44 -36.97 -18.34
C GLY A 247 -12.03 -38.18 -17.50
N LYS A 248 -13.01 -38.91 -16.96
CA LYS A 248 -12.79 -40.13 -16.17
C LYS A 248 -12.23 -41.27 -17.05
N ASP A 249 -11.11 -41.82 -16.58
CA ASP A 249 -10.63 -43.19 -16.72
C ASP A 249 -10.95 -43.94 -18.04
N ARG A 250 -9.99 -43.98 -18.96
CA ARG A 250 -9.78 -45.14 -19.83
C ARG A 250 -8.42 -45.77 -19.57
N LYS A 251 -8.45 -46.88 -18.85
CA LYS A 251 -7.31 -47.74 -18.54
C LYS A 251 -6.98 -48.60 -19.78
N GLY A 252 -5.91 -48.22 -20.49
CA GLY A 252 -5.02 -49.16 -21.20
C GLY A 252 -5.18 -49.35 -22.71
N LYS A 253 -4.01 -49.22 -23.37
CA LYS A 253 -3.57 -49.74 -24.69
C LYS A 253 -3.74 -48.84 -25.93
N ASN A 254 -2.59 -48.33 -26.37
CA ASN A 254 -2.17 -47.95 -27.73
C ASN A 254 -3.23 -47.43 -28.71
N ALA A 255 -3.26 -46.11 -28.95
CA ALA A 255 -3.60 -45.56 -30.26
C ALA A 255 -3.27 -44.05 -30.35
N SER A 256 -2.66 -43.71 -31.48
CA SER A 256 -2.52 -42.39 -32.10
C SER A 256 -3.72 -41.44 -31.93
N SER A 257 -3.40 -40.16 -31.72
CA SER A 257 -4.13 -38.96 -32.17
C SER A 257 -5.67 -38.96 -32.13
N VAL A 258 -6.29 -38.44 -31.06
CA VAL A 258 -7.60 -37.77 -31.16
C VAL A 258 -7.63 -36.61 -30.16
N ILE A 259 -7.32 -35.42 -30.65
CA ILE A 259 -7.72 -34.15 -30.02
C ILE A 259 -9.26 -34.10 -30.18
N PRO A 260 -10.06 -33.89 -29.12
CA PRO A 260 -11.48 -33.64 -29.29
C PRO A 260 -11.64 -32.36 -30.10
N ASP A 261 -12.35 -32.42 -31.23
CA ASP A 261 -12.57 -31.27 -32.10
C ASP A 261 -13.03 -30.05 -31.29
N GLU A 262 -12.40 -28.91 -31.58
CA GLU A 262 -12.80 -27.61 -31.07
C GLU A 262 -14.30 -27.41 -31.32
N PRO A 263 -15.07 -26.92 -30.34
CA PRO A 263 -16.49 -26.65 -30.55
C PRO A 263 -16.64 -25.69 -31.71
N SER A 264 -17.57 -25.99 -32.62
CA SER A 264 -17.77 -25.17 -33.82
C SER A 264 -18.11 -23.73 -33.42
N GLU A 265 -17.70 -22.78 -34.25
CA GLU A 265 -17.87 -21.36 -33.98
C GLU A 265 -19.35 -20.98 -33.73
N GLU A 266 -20.29 -21.71 -34.34
CA GLU A 266 -21.73 -21.55 -34.08
C GLU A 266 -22.13 -21.93 -32.64
N GLU A 267 -21.55 -22.99 -32.07
CA GLU A 267 -21.84 -23.40 -30.70
C GLU A 267 -21.27 -22.41 -29.69
N PHE A 268 -20.08 -21.88 -29.98
CA PHE A 268 -19.44 -20.84 -29.16
C PHE A 268 -20.24 -19.52 -29.19
N GLN A 269 -20.69 -19.10 -30.38
CA GLN A 269 -21.53 -17.91 -30.56
C GLN A 269 -22.92 -18.09 -29.93
N ALA A 270 -23.51 -19.29 -29.99
CA ALA A 270 -24.80 -19.58 -29.34
C ALA A 270 -24.73 -19.49 -27.81
N VAL A 271 -23.62 -19.94 -27.21
CA VAL A 271 -23.37 -19.82 -25.77
C VAL A 271 -23.13 -18.36 -25.38
N GLN A 272 -22.38 -17.60 -26.18
CA GLN A 272 -22.15 -16.17 -25.97
C GLN A 272 -23.46 -15.36 -26.07
N ALA A 273 -24.32 -15.67 -27.04
CA ALA A 273 -25.62 -15.04 -27.22
C ALA A 273 -26.59 -15.34 -26.06
N ARG A 274 -26.59 -16.57 -25.54
CA ARG A 274 -27.36 -16.93 -24.33
C ARG A 274 -26.90 -16.15 -23.10
N MET A 275 -25.60 -15.98 -22.94
CA MET A 275 -25.03 -15.26 -21.81
C MET A 275 -25.38 -13.76 -21.85
N MET A 276 -25.33 -13.15 -23.03
CA MET A 276 -25.66 -11.74 -23.25
C MET A 276 -27.17 -11.44 -23.19
N GLY A 277 -28.04 -12.38 -23.60
CA GLY A 277 -29.49 -12.23 -23.52
C GLY A 277 -30.05 -12.21 -22.08
N SER A 278 -29.34 -12.79 -21.11
CA SER A 278 -29.75 -12.79 -19.69
C SER A 278 -29.57 -11.42 -19.00
N LYS A 279 -28.70 -10.55 -19.52
CA LYS A 279 -28.37 -9.25 -18.90
C LYS A 279 -29.41 -8.14 -19.16
N SER A 280 -30.33 -8.29 -20.14
CA SER A 280 -31.28 -7.23 -20.50
C SER A 280 -32.62 -7.27 -19.76
N LYS A 281 -33.00 -8.38 -19.11
CA LYS A 281 -34.28 -8.50 -18.38
C LYS A 281 -34.25 -7.97 -16.93
N GLY A 282 -33.09 -7.61 -16.39
CA GLY A 282 -32.94 -7.12 -15.02
C GLY A 282 -33.04 -5.61 -14.82
N SER A 283 -32.95 -4.81 -15.88
CA SER A 283 -32.79 -3.34 -15.78
C SER A 283 -34.11 -2.55 -15.89
N SER A 284 -35.13 -3.07 -16.58
CA SER A 284 -36.39 -2.36 -16.83
C SER A 284 -37.39 -2.36 -15.66
N ARG A 285 -37.26 -3.27 -14.69
CA ARG A 285 -38.20 -3.38 -13.56
C ARG A 285 -37.91 -2.42 -12.39
N ALA A 286 -36.77 -1.72 -12.41
CA ALA A 286 -36.33 -0.83 -11.33
C ALA A 286 -36.67 0.65 -11.53
N VAL A 287 -37.04 1.07 -12.75
CA VAL A 287 -37.29 2.49 -13.08
C VAL A 287 -38.75 2.90 -12.84
N GLU A 288 -39.69 1.97 -12.86
CA GLU A 288 -41.13 2.27 -12.77
C GLU A 288 -41.66 2.39 -11.32
N ARG A 289 -40.92 1.89 -10.33
CA ARG A 289 -41.28 1.99 -8.89
C ARG A 289 -40.84 3.30 -8.21
N ARG A 290 -40.06 4.16 -8.87
CA ARG A 290 -39.56 5.42 -8.30
C ARG A 290 -40.40 6.67 -8.64
N LYS A 291 -41.42 6.56 -9.52
CA LYS A 291 -42.28 7.69 -9.91
C LYS A 291 -43.60 7.82 -9.13
N THR A 292 -43.95 6.88 -8.24
CA THR A 292 -45.24 6.89 -7.52
C THR A 292 -45.17 7.31 -6.04
N SER A 293 -43.99 7.62 -5.49
CA SER A 293 -43.85 7.97 -4.05
C SER A 293 -43.53 9.44 -3.76
N LYS A 294 -43.58 10.34 -4.75
CA LYS A 294 -43.25 11.77 -4.59
C LYS A 294 -44.39 12.70 -5.02
N ARG A 295 -45.61 12.46 -4.51
CA ARG A 295 -46.74 13.40 -4.51
C ARG A 295 -47.64 13.17 -3.30
N LYS A 296 -47.17 13.55 -2.10
CA LYS A 296 -48.03 13.82 -0.95
C LYS A 296 -47.24 14.54 0.15
N THR A 297 -47.03 15.84 -0.03
CA THR A 297 -46.87 16.84 1.05
C THR A 297 -46.83 18.25 0.42
N GLY A 298 -47.85 19.07 0.68
CA GLY A 298 -47.76 20.53 0.53
C GLY A 298 -48.96 21.23 -0.12
N LYS A 299 -49.56 22.15 0.65
CA LYS A 299 -50.64 23.13 0.36
C LYS A 299 -52.09 22.61 0.41
N LEU A 300 -53.08 23.30 1.00
CA LEU A 300 -53.21 24.53 1.80
C LEU A 300 -54.70 24.58 2.26
N ASP A 301 -54.95 25.37 3.31
CA ASP A 301 -56.25 25.78 3.91
C ASP A 301 -56.99 24.78 4.81
#